data_AF-A0A955GAY1-F1
#
_entry.id   AF-A0A955GAY1-F1
#
_cell.length_a   1.000
_cell.length_b   1.000
_cell.length_c   1.000
_cell.angle_alpha   90.00
_cell.angle_beta   90.00
_cell.angle_gamma   90.00
#
_symmetry.space_group_name_H-M   'P 1'
#
loop_
_entity.id
_entity.type
_entity.pdbx_description
1 polymer ?
#
loop_
_entity_poly.entity_id
_entity_poly.type
_entity_poly.pdbx_seq_one_letter_code
_entity_poly.pdbx_strand_id
1 'polypeptide(L)'
;MSLTTDDLQDIRTIIKDEINPLRGDIEALSNDIKEIYEMISELQSSTITDKSFKKKSLEDKLLTVNAELLAMAKQAGITLPR
;
A
#
# COMPACT_ATOMS: atom_id res chain seq x y z
N MET A 1 -17.14 24.94 40.42
CA MET A 1 -18.11 23.87 40.13
C MET A 1 -17.33 22.57 40.07
N SER A 2 -17.80 21.54 40.76
CA SER A 2 -17.19 20.22 40.75
C SER A 2 -18.01 19.32 39.82
N LEU A 3 -17.34 18.48 39.04
CA LEU A 3 -18.01 17.44 38.25
C LEU A 3 -18.77 16.51 39.18
N THR A 4 -20.00 16.20 38.79
CA THR A 4 -20.86 15.24 39.47
C THR A 4 -20.57 13.82 39.02
N THR A 5 -21.10 12.84 39.76
CA THR A 5 -20.99 11.44 39.38
C THR A 5 -21.67 11.14 38.05
N ASP A 6 -22.77 11.84 37.74
CA ASP A 6 -23.50 11.68 36.48
C ASP A 6 -22.67 12.20 35.30
N ASP A 7 -22.01 13.35 35.47
CA ASP A 7 -21.08 13.88 34.46
C ASP A 7 -19.95 12.87 34.16
N LEU A 8 -19.45 12.15 35.16
CA LEU A 8 -18.42 11.13 34.98
C LEU A 8 -18.94 9.87 34.27
N GLN A 9 -20.22 9.52 34.46
CA GLN A 9 -20.84 8.39 33.75
C GLN A 9 -21.09 8.73 32.28
N ASP A 10 -21.54 9.95 31.98
CA ASP A 10 -21.74 10.41 30.61
C ASP A 10 -20.41 10.44 29.84
N ILE A 11 -19.35 10.99 30.45
CA ILE A 11 -18.00 10.97 29.87
C ILE A 11 -17.55 9.53 29.60
N ARG A 12 -17.80 8.60 30.52
CA ARG A 12 -17.41 7.19 30.34
C ARG A 12 -18.16 6.53 29.19
N THR A 13 -19.44 6.86 29.01
CA THR A 13 -20.29 6.34 27.93
C THR A 13 -19.79 6.85 26.58
N ILE A 14 -19.53 8.15 26.45
CA ILE A 14 -18.97 8.76 25.23
C ILE A 14 -17.64 8.10 24.85
N ILE A 15 -16.75 7.88 25.82
CA ILE A 15 -15.45 7.23 25.56
C ILE A 15 -15.65 5.80 25.03
N LYS A 16 -16.59 5.05 25.61
CA LYS A 16 -16.80 3.64 25.26
C LYS A 16 -17.52 3.46 23.92
N ASP A 17 -18.54 4.26 23.70
CA ASP A 17 -19.52 4.00 22.64
C ASP A 17 -19.21 4.82 21.38
N GLU A 18 -18.44 5.90 21.51
CA GLU A 18 -18.07 6.76 20.38
C GLU A 18 -16.56 6.75 20.12
N ILE A 19 -15.73 7.01 21.14
CA ILE A 19 -14.28 7.19 20.92
C ILE A 19 -13.56 5.87 20.64
N ASN A 20 -13.85 4.80 21.40
CA ASN A 20 -13.18 3.53 21.22
C ASN A 20 -13.45 2.89 19.84
N PRO A 21 -14.70 2.88 19.31
CA PRO A 21 -14.96 2.42 17.95
C PRO A 21 -14.19 3.22 16.90
N LEU A 22 -14.17 4.56 17.00
CA LEU A 22 -13.42 5.41 16.07
C LEU A 22 -11.92 5.08 16.05
N ARG A 23 -11.34 4.69 17.19
CA ARG A 23 -9.94 4.23 17.22
C ARG A 23 -9.77 2.92 16.43
N GLY A 24 -10.69 1.98 16.56
CA GLY A 24 -10.69 0.75 15.77
C GLY A 24 -10.81 1.03 14.26
N ASP A 25 -11.70 1.95 13.88
CA ASP A 25 -11.88 2.36 12.49
C ASP A 25 -10.62 3.02 11.92
N ILE A 26 -9.93 3.85 12.70
CA ILE A 26 -8.65 4.47 12.29
C ILE A 26 -7.55 3.40 12.11
N GLU A 27 -7.50 2.40 12.99
CA GLU A 27 -6.54 1.30 12.87
C GLU A 27 -6.82 0.45 11.61
N ALA A 28 -8.09 0.16 11.31
CA ALA A 28 -8.50 -0.53 10.10
C ALA A 28 -8.13 0.27 8.83
N LEU A 29 -8.51 1.55 8.77
CA LEU A 29 -8.16 2.44 7.66
C LEU A 29 -6.65 2.56 7.45
N SER A 30 -5.87 2.61 8.55
CA SER A 30 -4.41 2.65 8.45
C SER A 30 -3.83 1.37 7.84
N ASN A 31 -4.46 0.22 8.05
CA ASN A 31 -4.03 -1.05 7.47
C ASN A 31 -4.42 -1.12 5.98
N ASP A 32 -5.64 -0.74 5.64
CA ASP A 32 -6.11 -0.68 4.25
C ASP A 32 -5.23 0.26 3.41
N ILE A 33 -4.82 1.41 3.95
CA ILE A 33 -3.91 2.33 3.27
C ILE A 33 -2.54 1.68 2.98
N LYS A 34 -1.99 0.90 3.93
CA LYS A 34 -0.72 0.18 3.70
C LYS A 34 -0.86 -0.85 2.59
N GLU A 35 -1.95 -1.61 2.59
CA GLU A 35 -2.23 -2.61 1.55
C GLU A 35 -2.38 -1.93 0.18
N ILE A 36 -3.04 -0.77 0.11
CA ILE A 36 -3.12 0.02 -1.13
C ILE A 36 -1.73 0.45 -1.61
N TYR A 37 -0.85 0.88 -0.71
CA TYR A 37 0.52 1.23 -1.08
C TYR A 37 1.30 0.02 -1.61
N GLU A 38 1.14 -1.14 -1.00
CA GLU A 38 1.75 -2.39 -1.45
C GLU A 38 1.24 -2.78 -2.84
N MET A 39 -0.09 -2.80 -3.04
CA MET A 39 -0.71 -3.06 -4.34
C MET A 39 -0.23 -2.07 -5.43
N ILE A 40 -0.14 -0.77 -5.12
CA ILE A 40 0.38 0.22 -6.07
C ILE A 40 1.84 -0.06 -6.39
N SER A 41 2.65 -0.41 -5.40
CA SER A 41 4.06 -0.76 -5.61
C SER A 41 4.19 -2.00 -6.50
N GLU A 42 3.37 -3.02 -6.29
CA GLU A 42 3.34 -4.22 -7.13
C GLU A 42 2.92 -3.88 -8.57
N LEU A 43 1.86 -3.10 -8.75
CA LEU A 43 1.42 -2.61 -10.06
C LEU A 43 2.51 -1.77 -10.75
N GLN A 44 3.19 -0.89 -10.03
CA GLN A 44 4.29 -0.09 -10.57
C GLN A 44 5.51 -0.94 -10.93
N SER A 45 5.84 -1.95 -10.11
CA SER A 45 6.92 -2.90 -10.41
C SER A 45 6.66 -3.73 -11.67
N SER A 46 5.39 -3.91 -12.04
CA SER A 46 4.97 -4.62 -13.26
C SER A 46 4.85 -3.71 -14.49
N THR A 47 4.95 -2.39 -14.35
CA THR A 47 4.65 -1.45 -15.45
C THR A 47 5.88 -0.67 -15.92
N ILE A 48 6.50 -1.18 -16.99
CA ILE A 48 7.59 -0.62 -17.81
C ILE A 48 7.33 0.83 -18.32
N THR A 49 6.14 1.39 -18.12
CA THR A 49 5.75 2.68 -18.70
C THR A 49 6.09 3.88 -17.82
N ASP A 50 7.37 4.04 -17.50
CA ASP A 50 7.85 5.37 -17.11
C ASP A 50 7.90 6.28 -18.37
N LYS A 51 7.63 7.58 -18.22
CA LYS A 51 7.74 8.58 -19.30
C LYS A 51 9.15 8.62 -19.89
N SER A 52 10.14 8.20 -19.12
CA SER A 52 11.54 8.03 -19.54
C SER A 52 11.70 6.86 -20.52
N PHE A 53 10.97 5.75 -20.32
CA PHE A 53 11.00 4.58 -21.23
C PHE A 53 10.54 4.96 -22.62
N LYS A 54 9.47 5.76 -22.77
CA LYS A 54 8.99 6.21 -24.08
C LYS A 54 10.06 7.00 -24.86
N LYS A 55 10.92 7.76 -24.16
CA LYS A 55 11.98 8.59 -24.74
C LYS A 55 13.29 7.83 -25.01
N LYS A 56 13.44 6.59 -24.56
CA LYS A 56 14.60 5.74 -24.84
C LYS A 56 14.65 5.29 -26.30
N SER A 57 15.86 5.01 -26.79
CA SER A 57 16.08 4.36 -28.07
C SER A 57 15.41 2.97 -28.09
N LEU A 58 15.18 2.42 -29.29
CA LEU A 58 14.59 1.08 -29.41
C LEU A 58 15.48 0.01 -28.76
N GLU A 59 16.80 0.13 -28.92
CA GLU A 59 17.79 -0.76 -28.31
C GLU A 59 17.71 -0.73 -26.78
N ASP A 60 17.73 0.47 -26.19
CA ASP A 60 17.63 0.63 -24.73
C ASP A 60 16.32 0.06 -24.17
N LYS A 61 15.22 0.20 -24.92
CA LYS A 61 13.93 -0.38 -24.56
C LYS A 61 14.00 -1.91 -24.53
N LEU A 62 14.59 -2.53 -25.56
CA LEU A 62 14.75 -3.98 -25.64
C LEU A 62 15.65 -4.52 -24.52
N LEU A 63 16.76 -3.82 -24.22
CA LEU A 63 17.66 -4.20 -23.14
C LEU A 63 16.98 -4.12 -21.76
N THR A 64 16.19 -3.06 -21.53
CA THR A 64 15.44 -2.88 -20.28
C THR A 64 14.41 -4.01 -20.10
N VAL A 65 13.62 -4.29 -21.14
CA VAL A 65 12.62 -5.39 -21.13
C VAL A 65 13.30 -6.74 -20.89
N ASN A 66 14.44 -6.99 -21.50
CA ASN A 66 15.20 -8.23 -21.31
C ASN A 66 15.69 -8.38 -19.86
N ALA A 67 16.24 -7.32 -19.27
CA ALA A 67 16.71 -7.35 -17.88
C ALA A 67 15.59 -7.63 -16.88
N GLU A 68 14.42 -7.04 -17.09
CA GLU A 68 13.24 -7.25 -16.25
C GLU A 68 12.65 -8.65 -16.43
N LEU A 69 12.56 -9.15 -17.67
CA LEU A 69 12.13 -10.51 -17.95
C LEU A 69 13.02 -11.53 -17.22
N LEU A 70 14.34 -11.32 -17.23
CA LEU A 70 15.29 -12.16 -16.49
C LEU A 70 15.10 -12.06 -14.97
N ALA A 71 14.84 -10.86 -14.45
CA ALA A 71 14.57 -10.66 -13.03
C ALA A 71 13.29 -11.36 -12.58
N MET A 72 12.20 -11.24 -13.35
CA MET A 72 10.93 -11.92 -13.08
C MET A 72 11.08 -13.44 -13.15
N ALA A 73 11.79 -13.96 -14.16
CA ALA A 73 12.05 -15.39 -14.27
C ALA A 73 12.84 -15.92 -13.06
N LYS A 74 13.84 -15.17 -12.59
CA LYS A 74 14.60 -15.51 -11.38
C LYS A 74 13.73 -15.52 -10.13
N GLN A 75 12.87 -14.51 -9.95
CA GLN A 75 11.94 -14.45 -8.81
C GLN A 75 10.94 -15.61 -8.83
N ALA A 76 10.45 -15.99 -10.01
CA ALA A 76 9.52 -17.09 -10.20
C ALA A 76 10.19 -18.49 -10.20
N GLY A 77 11.53 -18.56 -10.14
CA GLY A 77 12.27 -19.82 -10.28
C GLY A 77 12.17 -20.46 -11.67
N ILE A 78 11.81 -19.69 -12.70
CA ILE A 78 11.63 -20.12 -14.08
C ILE A 78 12.96 -19.94 -14.83
N THR A 79 13.36 -20.96 -15.61
CA THR A 79 14.48 -20.83 -16.55
C THR A 79 13.95 -20.45 -17.92
N LEU A 80 14.35 -19.29 -18.44
CA LEU A 80 13.95 -18.85 -19.77
C LEU A 80 14.67 -19.66 -20.87
N PRO A 81 13.98 -20.00 -21.97
CA PRO A 81 14.62 -20.58 -23.14
C PRO A 81 15.59 -19.57 -23.78
N ARG A 82 16.68 -20.09 -24.34
CA ARG A 82 17.71 -19.30 -25.04
C ARG A 82 17.44 -19.22 -26.52
#